data_AF-A0A2T2WJH7-F1
#
_entry.id   AF-A0A2T2WJH7-F1
#
_cell.length_a   1.000
_cell.length_b   1.000
_cell.length_c   1.000
_cell.angle_alpha   90.00
_cell.angle_beta   90.00
_cell.angle_gamma   90.00
#
_symmetry.space_group_name_H-M   'P 1'
#
loop_
_entity.id
_entity.type
_entity.pdbx_description
1 polymer ?
#
loop_
_entity_poly.entity_id
_entity_poly.type
_entity_poly.pdbx_seq_one_letter_code
_entity_poly.pdbx_strand_id
1 'polypeptide(L)'
;MHSQLNKELLTWRGWFLADPVSGRPLTLAAHTKHTHMLSLYASAERAQMAATLAGMNSAQIESACVEDFLAQHQNFLKEIQCAILIETPTRAITINPGSAHACPEGFLEVDDATEELFDEMQSRGFGERTANPALDYDEVPGPFRYALAERGKLVSGLETEPYLTIWGDSVIPMESLGGVVAPLEARRQGKTQVLLRQVLGAMRERGTPLSTITTPFSYPFYRRAGFEYAFLRRRYTFPPQLLLGLKDVPSSLRYYPGPRRELAVPYQLAILYELALAPMFQGYARRTPFQWASHLAGRNTDVYIWDGPEGPCAYAIIAVTPHHIAIRELLATTDIGLQGLLKALASLDSQTQELVWDAVPTYHLDRWVVEPDRVKTELTPEGTFRIIDIKTAMETRRFHWTGEGHIALSIEDNVCEWNTGTWTLSFDQGHAQATRVPTILSESDCGSLDVRAFGLLYAGSIRAEEAVRYYGARLSTKQQDLLDRVIFNRQPLLLESF
;
A
#
# COMPACT_ATOMS: atom_id res chain seq x y z
N MET A 1 30.41 19.94 -11.15
CA MET A 1 29.45 18.83 -11.08
C MET A 1 28.25 19.09 -10.15
N HIS A 2 28.36 19.92 -9.10
CA HIS A 2 27.22 20.29 -8.24
C HIS A 2 26.11 21.15 -8.90
N SER A 3 26.33 21.74 -10.08
CA SER A 3 25.33 22.60 -10.74
C SER A 3 24.36 21.85 -11.67
N GLN A 4 24.61 20.56 -11.94
CA GLN A 4 23.79 19.76 -12.87
C GLN A 4 22.65 19.05 -12.13
N LEU A 5 22.87 18.54 -10.91
CA LEU A 5 21.82 17.99 -10.04
C LEU A 5 20.77 19.03 -9.63
N ASN A 6 21.19 20.27 -9.35
CA ASN A 6 20.25 21.34 -9.01
C ASN A 6 19.35 21.76 -10.18
N LYS A 7 19.76 21.54 -11.44
CA LYS A 7 18.93 21.84 -12.62
C LYS A 7 17.88 20.75 -12.88
N GLU A 8 18.13 19.50 -12.52
CA GLU A 8 17.16 18.40 -12.64
C GLU A 8 16.11 18.39 -11.51
N LEU A 9 16.47 18.87 -10.31
CA LEU A 9 15.50 19.09 -9.21
C LEU A 9 14.58 20.31 -9.47
N LEU A 10 15.07 21.32 -10.21
CA LEU A 10 14.29 22.51 -10.56
C LEU A 10 13.26 22.27 -11.66
N THR A 11 13.42 21.27 -12.52
CA THR A 11 12.42 20.89 -13.53
C THR A 11 11.22 20.14 -12.93
N TRP A 12 11.34 19.59 -11.72
CA TRP A 12 10.23 18.99 -10.96
C TRP A 12 9.35 20.00 -10.21
N ARG A 13 9.79 21.26 -10.07
CA ARG A 13 9.12 22.29 -9.25
C ARG A 13 7.87 22.91 -9.88
N GLY A 14 7.57 22.67 -11.16
CA GLY A 14 6.53 23.42 -11.89
C GLY A 14 5.07 22.97 -11.69
N TRP A 15 4.79 21.86 -11.00
CA TRP A 15 3.49 21.17 -11.13
C TRP A 15 2.66 21.07 -9.84
N PHE A 16 3.17 21.52 -8.69
CA PHE A 16 2.57 21.23 -7.38
C PHE A 16 1.59 22.28 -6.82
N LEU A 17 1.20 23.32 -7.57
CA LEU A 17 0.42 24.45 -6.99
C LEU A 17 -0.82 24.92 -7.80
N ALA A 18 -1.53 24.03 -8.50
CA ALA A 18 -2.84 24.40 -9.07
C ALA A 18 -3.86 23.27 -8.99
N ASP A 19 -5.08 23.60 -8.55
CA ASP A 19 -6.30 22.84 -8.82
C ASP A 19 -6.50 22.71 -10.35
N PRO A 20 -6.47 21.50 -10.94
CA PRO A 20 -6.54 21.32 -12.39
C PRO A 20 -7.91 21.68 -12.99
N VAL A 21 -8.94 21.96 -12.16
CA VAL A 21 -10.32 22.11 -12.64
C VAL A 21 -10.88 23.53 -12.45
N SER A 22 -10.42 24.35 -11.48
CA SER A 22 -11.07 25.65 -11.22
C SER A 22 -10.19 26.90 -11.05
N GLY A 23 -8.86 26.78 -10.94
CA GLY A 23 -7.96 27.94 -10.92
C GLY A 23 -8.21 28.98 -9.80
N ARG A 24 -8.87 28.61 -8.69
CA ARG A 24 -9.09 29.50 -7.53
C ARG A 24 -8.44 28.96 -6.26
N PRO A 25 -7.94 29.84 -5.37
CA PRO A 25 -7.40 29.44 -4.07
C PRO A 25 -8.51 29.00 -3.10
N LEU A 26 -8.29 27.89 -2.39
CA LEU A 26 -9.17 27.37 -1.34
C LEU A 26 -9.12 28.25 -0.08
N THR A 27 -10.28 28.61 0.47
CA THR A 27 -10.42 29.27 1.78
C THR A 27 -11.05 28.30 2.78
N LEU A 28 -10.45 28.21 3.97
CA LEU A 28 -10.81 27.28 5.04
C LEU A 28 -11.85 27.92 5.99
N ALA A 29 -12.94 27.19 6.31
CA ALA A 29 -13.82 27.52 7.43
C ALA A 29 -13.59 26.53 8.58
N ALA A 30 -13.47 27.05 9.81
CA ALA A 30 -12.89 26.38 10.97
C ALA A 30 -13.86 25.51 11.79
N HIS A 31 -13.34 24.41 12.35
CA HIS A 31 -13.85 23.76 13.57
C HIS A 31 -12.69 23.44 14.53
N THR A 32 -12.80 23.86 15.78
CA THR A 32 -11.68 24.38 16.59
C THR A 32 -11.28 23.55 17.82
N LYS A 33 -11.40 22.21 17.81
CA LYS A 33 -10.89 21.38 18.93
C LYS A 33 -9.85 20.33 18.56
N HIS A 34 -9.97 19.67 17.40
CA HIS A 34 -9.00 18.66 16.97
C HIS A 34 -7.75 19.25 16.27
N THR A 35 -7.88 20.41 15.63
CA THR A 35 -6.78 21.06 14.88
C THR A 35 -5.66 21.59 15.79
N HIS A 36 -5.96 21.90 17.05
CA HIS A 36 -5.01 22.53 17.98
C HIS A 36 -4.01 21.53 18.60
N MET A 37 -4.38 20.26 18.76
CA MET A 37 -3.48 19.21 19.26
C MET A 37 -2.55 18.68 18.17
N LEU A 38 -3.08 18.46 16.95
CA LEU A 38 -2.28 18.07 15.79
C LEU A 38 -1.22 19.12 15.41
N SER A 39 -1.51 20.42 15.61
CA SER A 39 -0.52 21.47 15.37
C SER A 39 0.62 21.46 16.40
N LEU A 40 0.34 21.10 17.66
CA LEU A 40 1.34 21.03 18.72
C LEU A 40 2.26 19.81 18.55
N TYR A 41 1.71 18.65 18.20
CA TYR A 41 2.50 17.44 17.90
C TYR A 41 3.43 17.65 16.70
N ALA A 42 2.89 18.19 15.60
CA ALA A 42 3.69 18.51 14.41
C ALA A 42 4.76 19.58 14.69
N SER A 43 4.61 20.44 15.71
CA SER A 43 5.61 21.44 16.07
C SER A 43 6.77 20.87 16.88
N ALA A 44 6.49 19.92 17.80
CA ALA A 44 7.50 19.23 18.59
C ALA A 44 8.35 18.29 17.73
N GLU A 45 7.73 17.53 16.82
CA GLU A 45 8.44 16.67 15.88
C GLU A 45 9.28 17.47 14.87
N ARG A 46 8.78 18.64 14.41
CA ARG A 46 9.55 19.54 13.55
C ARG A 46 10.80 20.09 14.24
N ALA A 47 10.70 20.44 15.53
CA ALA A 47 11.84 20.90 16.32
C ALA A 47 12.87 19.79 16.55
N GLN A 48 12.41 18.56 16.81
CA GLN A 48 13.28 17.40 17.04
C GLN A 48 13.96 16.90 15.75
N MET A 49 13.25 16.97 14.62
CA MET A 49 13.77 16.64 13.29
C MET A 49 14.81 17.68 12.81
N ALA A 50 14.57 18.96 13.05
CA ALA A 50 15.52 20.04 12.79
C ALA A 50 16.82 19.88 13.61
N ALA A 51 16.71 19.59 14.92
CA ALA A 51 17.87 19.39 15.80
C ALA A 51 18.71 18.16 15.42
N THR A 52 18.06 17.08 14.99
CA THR A 52 18.72 15.84 14.57
C THR A 52 19.47 16.00 13.24
N LEU A 53 18.89 16.72 12.27
CA LEU A 53 19.53 17.04 10.98
C LEU A 53 20.71 18.01 11.13
N ALA A 54 20.76 18.78 12.22
CA ALA A 54 21.86 19.70 12.54
C ALA A 54 22.96 19.08 13.43
N GLY A 55 22.82 17.81 13.85
CA GLY A 55 23.83 17.12 14.66
C GLY A 55 23.96 17.60 16.11
N MET A 56 22.93 18.24 16.66
CA MET A 56 22.93 18.78 18.04
C MET A 56 22.49 17.73 19.06
N ASN A 57 23.04 17.79 20.28
CA ASN A 57 22.65 16.89 21.36
C ASN A 57 21.53 17.48 22.25
N SER A 58 20.86 16.63 23.03
CA SER A 58 19.67 16.98 23.83
C SER A 58 19.89 18.06 24.89
N ALA A 59 21.13 18.37 25.25
CA ALA A 59 21.47 19.43 26.19
C ALA A 59 21.54 20.84 25.55
N GLN A 60 21.58 20.93 24.21
CA GLN A 60 21.67 22.19 23.47
C GLN A 60 20.30 22.77 23.08
N ILE A 61 19.20 22.06 23.42
CA ILE A 61 17.83 22.48 23.15
C ILE A 61 17.34 23.32 24.34
N GLU A 62 17.83 24.55 24.46
CA GLU A 62 17.11 25.60 25.20
C GLU A 62 16.16 26.32 24.23
N SER A 63 14.93 26.58 24.68
CA SER A 63 13.77 26.95 23.84
C SER A 63 13.88 28.27 23.05
N ALA A 64 15.05 28.91 23.04
CA ALA A 64 15.30 30.18 22.35
C ALA A 64 15.92 30.04 20.96
N CYS A 65 16.31 28.83 20.51
CA CYS A 65 16.97 28.66 19.20
C CYS A 65 16.05 28.04 18.11
N VAL A 66 14.84 27.60 18.50
CA VAL A 66 13.92 26.93 17.57
C VAL A 66 13.24 27.93 16.64
N GLU A 67 12.78 29.07 17.14
CA GLU A 67 12.11 30.08 16.30
C GLU A 67 13.05 30.72 15.27
N ASP A 68 14.30 31.00 15.65
CA ASP A 68 15.32 31.56 14.74
C ASP A 68 15.76 30.54 13.68
N PHE A 69 15.87 29.25 14.04
CA PHE A 69 16.18 28.18 13.09
C PHE A 69 15.03 27.95 12.10
N LEU A 70 13.78 27.93 12.61
CA LEU A 70 12.57 27.83 11.79
C LEU A 70 12.43 29.03 10.85
N ALA A 71 12.81 30.24 11.29
CA ALA A 71 12.80 31.45 10.48
C ALA A 71 13.84 31.42 9.35
N GLN A 72 15.05 30.92 9.61
CA GLN A 72 16.11 30.80 8.59
C GLN A 72 15.85 29.70 7.56
N HIS A 73 15.08 28.66 7.92
CA HIS A 73 14.83 27.49 7.06
C HIS A 73 13.35 27.37 6.62
N GLN A 74 12.60 28.48 6.62
CA GLN A 74 11.17 28.50 6.22
C GLN A 74 10.89 27.87 4.85
N ASN A 75 11.81 27.96 3.90
CA ASN A 75 11.63 27.35 2.57
C ASN A 75 11.79 25.82 2.59
N PHE A 76 12.73 25.29 3.38
CA PHE A 76 12.94 23.85 3.56
C PHE A 76 11.77 23.20 4.34
N LEU A 77 11.24 23.92 5.33
CA LEU A 77 10.07 23.49 6.10
C LEU A 77 8.77 23.58 5.30
N LYS A 78 8.64 24.50 4.34
CA LYS A 78 7.55 24.52 3.36
C LYS A 78 7.60 23.33 2.39
N GLU A 79 8.79 22.93 1.95
CA GLU A 79 8.99 21.74 1.10
C GLU A 79 8.61 20.44 1.83
N ILE A 80 8.93 20.34 3.12
CA ILE A 80 8.51 19.23 3.98
C ILE A 80 7.01 19.32 4.34
N GLN A 81 6.46 20.52 4.58
CA GLN A 81 5.02 20.70 4.78
C GLN A 81 4.21 20.24 3.56
N CYS A 82 4.68 20.45 2.33
CA CYS A 82 3.99 19.91 1.14
C CYS A 82 4.08 18.38 1.04
N ALA A 83 5.09 17.74 1.62
CA ALA A 83 5.23 16.29 1.65
C ALA A 83 4.44 15.64 2.80
N ILE A 84 4.16 16.39 3.88
CA ILE A 84 3.53 15.88 5.12
C ILE A 84 2.07 16.35 5.28
N LEU A 85 1.69 17.50 4.72
CA LEU A 85 0.30 17.98 4.70
C LEU A 85 -0.34 17.68 3.34
N ILE A 86 -0.69 16.42 3.12
CA ILE A 86 -1.94 16.16 2.40
C ILE A 86 -2.97 16.02 3.50
N GLU A 87 -3.70 17.11 3.78
CA GLU A 87 -5.01 16.96 4.41
C GLU A 87 -5.73 15.87 3.61
N THR A 88 -6.00 14.72 4.23
CA THR A 88 -7.05 13.83 3.72
C THR A 88 -8.24 14.73 3.46
N PRO A 89 -8.73 14.87 2.21
CA PRO A 89 -9.94 15.62 2.01
C PRO A 89 -11.04 14.82 2.70
N THR A 90 -11.31 15.17 3.96
CA THR A 90 -12.61 14.96 4.59
C THR A 90 -13.56 15.90 3.87
N ARG A 91 -13.81 15.64 2.58
CA ARG A 91 -15.09 16.00 2.02
C ARG A 91 -16.06 15.10 2.79
N ALA A 92 -16.94 15.73 3.56
CA ALA A 92 -18.24 15.12 3.83
C ALA A 92 -18.85 14.80 2.45
N ILE A 93 -18.71 13.54 2.03
CA ILE A 93 -19.28 13.05 0.78
C ILE A 93 -20.75 12.82 1.09
N THR A 94 -21.59 13.69 0.56
CA THR A 94 -23.02 13.41 0.50
C THR A 94 -23.22 12.17 -0.37
N ILE A 95 -23.68 11.08 0.24
CA ILE A 95 -24.14 9.87 -0.46
C ILE A 95 -25.17 10.33 -1.49
N ASN A 96 -24.81 10.27 -2.77
CA ASN A 96 -25.73 10.55 -3.85
C ASN A 96 -26.31 9.19 -4.26
N PRO A 97 -27.60 8.88 -4.00
CA PRO A 97 -28.19 7.54 -4.17
C PRO A 97 -28.41 7.16 -5.65
N GLY A 98 -27.50 7.54 -6.54
CA GLY A 98 -27.62 7.45 -7.99
C GLY A 98 -26.97 6.22 -8.63
N SER A 99 -26.57 5.19 -7.88
CA SER A 99 -26.10 3.93 -8.48
C SER A 99 -27.25 2.93 -8.57
N ALA A 100 -27.52 2.44 -9.78
CA ALA A 100 -28.70 1.62 -10.13
C ALA A 100 -28.63 0.17 -9.62
N HIS A 101 -28.01 -0.08 -8.46
CA HIS A 101 -28.07 -1.37 -7.79
C HIS A 101 -29.02 -1.25 -6.61
N ALA A 102 -30.13 -1.99 -6.64
CA ALA A 102 -31.02 -2.07 -5.50
C ALA A 102 -30.21 -2.58 -4.29
N CYS A 103 -30.07 -1.73 -3.27
CA CYS A 103 -29.47 -2.11 -2.00
C CYS A 103 -30.31 -3.27 -1.43
N PRO A 104 -29.71 -4.45 -1.18
CA PRO A 104 -30.46 -5.61 -0.72
C PRO A 104 -31.02 -5.33 0.67
N GLU A 105 -32.19 -5.87 0.94
CA GLU A 105 -32.84 -5.76 2.25
C GLU A 105 -31.87 -6.25 3.34
N GLY A 106 -31.59 -5.39 4.32
CA GLY A 106 -30.71 -5.68 5.44
C GLY A 106 -29.22 -5.43 5.24
N PHE A 107 -28.78 -4.87 4.11
CA PHE A 107 -27.41 -4.32 4.03
C PHE A 107 -27.30 -3.08 4.92
N LEU A 108 -26.23 -3.01 5.71
CA LEU A 108 -25.94 -1.87 6.58
C LEU A 108 -24.44 -1.63 6.71
N GLU A 109 -24.07 -0.36 6.75
CA GLU A 109 -22.81 0.10 7.33
C GLU A 109 -22.98 0.08 8.85
N VAL A 110 -22.02 -0.51 9.55
CA VAL A 110 -22.11 -0.71 11.00
C VAL A 110 -21.93 0.64 11.70
N ASP A 111 -22.83 0.94 12.61
CA ASP A 111 -22.89 2.13 13.44
C ASP A 111 -22.82 1.78 14.93
N ASP A 112 -22.83 2.77 15.81
CA ASP A 112 -22.79 2.58 17.27
C ASP A 112 -23.89 1.62 17.78
N ALA A 113 -25.04 1.54 17.10
CA ALA A 113 -26.15 0.68 17.50
C ALA A 113 -25.96 -0.79 17.10
N THR A 114 -25.10 -1.06 16.11
CA THR A 114 -24.85 -2.39 15.56
C THR A 114 -23.42 -2.89 15.80
N GLU A 115 -22.55 -2.05 16.37
CA GLU A 115 -21.14 -2.36 16.66
C GLU A 115 -20.97 -3.57 17.57
N GLU A 116 -21.68 -3.62 18.70
CA GLU A 116 -21.56 -4.73 19.66
C GLU A 116 -21.96 -6.08 19.02
N LEU A 117 -23.00 -6.08 18.18
CA LEU A 117 -23.44 -7.27 17.45
C LEU A 117 -22.42 -7.71 16.40
N PHE A 118 -21.77 -6.75 15.75
CA PHE A 118 -20.73 -7.01 14.77
C PHE A 118 -19.48 -7.59 15.44
N ASP A 119 -19.05 -7.00 16.55
CA ASP A 119 -17.90 -7.46 17.34
C ASP A 119 -18.13 -8.85 17.94
N GLU A 120 -19.34 -9.13 18.43
CA GLU A 120 -19.72 -10.48 18.88
C GLU A 120 -19.62 -11.50 17.74
N MET A 121 -20.09 -11.15 16.54
CA MET A 121 -20.00 -12.01 15.35
C MET A 121 -18.53 -12.24 14.94
N GLN A 122 -17.70 -11.19 14.95
CA GLN A 122 -16.27 -11.27 14.66
C GLN A 122 -15.55 -12.16 15.67
N SER A 123 -15.80 -11.96 16.97
CA SER A 123 -15.23 -12.75 18.06
C SER A 123 -15.57 -14.23 17.93
N ARG A 124 -16.81 -14.57 17.55
CA ARG A 124 -17.20 -15.96 17.26
C ARG A 124 -16.49 -16.55 16.04
N GLY A 125 -16.13 -15.71 15.07
CA GLY A 125 -15.47 -16.12 13.83
C GLY A 125 -13.96 -16.32 13.97
N PHE A 126 -13.29 -15.47 14.74
CA PHE A 126 -11.83 -15.37 14.81
C PHE A 126 -11.25 -15.55 16.22
N GLY A 127 -12.09 -15.70 17.24
CA GLY A 127 -11.72 -15.62 18.66
C GLY A 127 -11.69 -14.17 19.15
N GLU A 128 -11.46 -13.97 20.46
CA GLU A 128 -11.26 -12.65 21.02
C GLU A 128 -10.06 -11.97 20.32
N ARG A 129 -10.34 -10.89 19.61
CA ARG A 129 -9.32 -10.00 19.09
C ARG A 129 -8.71 -9.32 20.32
N THR A 130 -7.48 -9.65 20.68
CA THR A 130 -6.75 -8.83 21.65
C THR A 130 -6.54 -7.47 20.99
N ALA A 131 -7.37 -6.49 21.36
CA ALA A 131 -7.13 -5.10 21.04
C ALA A 131 -5.69 -4.80 21.44
N ASN A 132 -4.91 -4.18 20.56
CA ASN A 132 -3.60 -3.71 20.95
C ASN A 132 -3.81 -2.43 21.78
N PRO A 133 -3.67 -2.46 23.11
CA PRO A 133 -3.98 -1.31 23.96
C PRO A 133 -3.01 -0.14 23.75
N ALA A 134 -2.00 -0.30 22.89
CA ALA A 134 -1.04 0.73 22.52
C ALA A 134 -1.46 1.58 21.30
N LEU A 135 -2.56 1.23 20.62
CA LEU A 135 -3.09 2.01 19.50
C LEU A 135 -4.43 2.60 19.93
N ASP A 136 -4.48 3.93 20.05
CA ASP A 136 -5.73 4.67 20.18
C ASP A 136 -6.35 4.78 18.78
N TYR A 137 -7.48 4.10 18.58
CA TYR A 137 -8.17 4.05 17.29
C TYR A 137 -9.10 5.27 17.08
N ASP A 138 -9.29 6.13 18.09
CA ASP A 138 -10.25 7.24 18.04
C ASP A 138 -9.77 8.42 17.16
N GLU A 139 -8.49 8.47 16.78
CA GLU A 139 -7.90 9.60 16.04
C GLU A 139 -7.69 9.36 14.53
N VAL A 140 -8.07 8.18 14.01
CA VAL A 140 -7.89 7.79 12.59
C VAL A 140 -9.23 7.25 12.07
N PRO A 141 -9.61 7.49 10.79
CA PRO A 141 -10.75 6.79 10.22
C PRO A 141 -10.52 5.28 10.34
N GLY A 142 -11.24 4.64 11.26
CA GLY A 142 -11.18 3.21 11.48
C GLY A 142 -11.58 2.44 10.21
N PRO A 143 -11.41 1.11 10.20
CA PRO A 143 -11.90 0.32 9.09
C PRO A 143 -13.42 0.52 8.91
N PHE A 144 -13.88 0.65 7.67
CA PHE A 144 -15.32 0.65 7.41
C PHE A 144 -15.85 -0.76 7.64
N ARG A 145 -16.94 -0.87 8.41
CA ARG A 145 -17.54 -2.16 8.77
C ARG A 145 -18.87 -2.30 8.09
N TYR A 146 -19.11 -3.46 7.49
CA TYR A 146 -20.35 -3.74 6.76
C TYR A 146 -20.94 -5.06 7.20
N ALA A 147 -22.26 -5.10 7.29
CA ALA A 147 -22.98 -6.31 7.61
C ALA A 147 -24.19 -6.51 6.70
N LEU A 148 -24.63 -7.77 6.63
CA LEU A 148 -25.92 -8.14 6.07
C LEU A 148 -26.77 -8.72 7.20
N ALA A 149 -27.97 -8.21 7.39
CA ALA A 149 -28.93 -8.66 8.38
C ALA A 149 -30.15 -9.33 7.74
N GLU A 150 -30.63 -10.43 8.32
CA GLU A 150 -31.90 -11.04 7.95
C GLU A 150 -32.72 -11.35 9.19
N ARG A 151 -33.99 -10.96 9.19
CA ARG A 151 -34.93 -11.20 10.31
C ARG A 151 -34.35 -10.73 11.66
N GLY A 152 -33.69 -9.57 11.65
CA GLY A 152 -33.10 -8.94 12.84
C GLY A 152 -31.80 -9.57 13.34
N LYS A 153 -31.13 -10.41 12.53
CA LYS A 153 -29.84 -11.03 12.90
C LYS A 153 -28.79 -10.77 11.83
N LEU A 154 -27.55 -10.49 12.24
CA LEU A 154 -26.42 -10.43 11.32
C LEU A 154 -26.12 -11.82 10.76
N VAL A 155 -26.07 -11.95 9.44
CA VAL A 155 -25.82 -13.20 8.71
C VAL A 155 -24.51 -13.20 7.93
N SER A 156 -23.88 -12.04 7.77
CA SER A 156 -22.52 -11.88 7.25
C SER A 156 -21.95 -10.53 7.69
N GLY A 157 -20.64 -10.46 7.86
CA GLY A 157 -19.91 -9.21 8.12
C GLY A 157 -18.56 -9.20 7.41
N LEU A 158 -18.03 -8.00 7.15
CA LEU A 158 -16.65 -7.79 6.74
C LEU A 158 -16.19 -6.37 7.07
N GLU A 159 -14.89 -6.13 7.00
CA GLU A 159 -14.27 -4.81 7.20
C GLU A 159 -13.47 -4.41 5.95
N THR A 160 -13.37 -3.09 5.67
CA THR A 160 -12.39 -2.53 4.72
C THR A 160 -11.46 -1.54 5.39
N GLU A 161 -10.16 -1.68 5.17
CA GLU A 161 -9.16 -0.70 5.59
C GLU A 161 -8.67 0.11 4.38
N PRO A 162 -8.78 1.46 4.42
CA PRO A 162 -8.27 2.31 3.34
C PRO A 162 -6.75 2.48 3.40
N TYR A 163 -6.14 2.43 2.22
CA TYR A 163 -4.73 2.71 1.97
C TYR A 163 -4.60 3.73 0.85
N LEU A 164 -3.54 4.52 0.92
CA LEU A 164 -2.99 5.20 -0.24
C LEU A 164 -1.89 4.32 -0.84
N THR A 165 -1.90 4.10 -2.15
CA THR A 165 -0.94 3.20 -2.82
C THR A 165 -0.24 3.87 -3.99
N ILE A 166 1.01 3.50 -4.24
CA ILE A 166 1.83 4.13 -5.29
C ILE A 166 1.76 3.32 -6.59
N TRP A 167 1.22 3.89 -7.66
CA TRP A 167 1.12 3.26 -8.97
C TRP A 167 1.73 4.15 -10.05
N GLY A 168 2.89 3.74 -10.58
CA GLY A 168 3.74 4.65 -11.35
C GLY A 168 4.17 5.81 -10.46
N ASP A 169 3.84 7.03 -10.87
CA ASP A 169 4.09 8.26 -10.08
C ASP A 169 2.82 8.80 -9.40
N SER A 170 1.71 8.04 -9.45
CA SER A 170 0.43 8.43 -8.84
C SER A 170 0.22 7.81 -7.47
N VAL A 171 -0.42 8.56 -6.58
CA VAL A 171 -1.02 8.04 -5.34
C VAL A 171 -2.49 7.71 -5.64
N ILE A 172 -2.88 6.45 -5.49
CA ILE A 172 -4.23 5.96 -5.79
C ILE A 172 -4.83 5.30 -4.54
N PRO A 173 -6.07 5.62 -4.16
CA PRO A 173 -6.73 4.96 -3.05
C PRO A 173 -7.00 3.48 -3.38
N MET A 174 -6.77 2.63 -2.39
CA MET A 174 -7.06 1.20 -2.43
C MET A 174 -7.61 0.81 -1.07
N GLU A 175 -8.64 -0.04 -0.99
CA GLU A 175 -9.02 -0.62 0.31
C GLU A 175 -8.77 -2.13 0.34
N SER A 176 -8.21 -2.58 1.45
CA SER A 176 -8.05 -4.00 1.76
C SER A 176 -9.33 -4.52 2.41
N LEU A 177 -9.84 -5.64 1.94
CA LEU A 177 -10.95 -6.35 2.56
C LEU A 177 -10.43 -7.38 3.56
N GLY A 178 -11.03 -7.41 4.74
CA GLY A 178 -10.64 -8.26 5.86
C GLY A 178 -11.82 -8.61 6.75
N GLY A 179 -11.57 -9.37 7.81
CA GLY A 179 -12.61 -9.68 8.81
C GLY A 179 -13.87 -10.34 8.24
N VAL A 180 -13.75 -11.09 7.14
CA VAL A 180 -14.93 -11.69 6.48
C VAL A 180 -15.48 -12.83 7.35
N VAL A 181 -16.69 -12.64 7.88
CA VAL A 181 -17.33 -13.56 8.80
C VAL A 181 -18.77 -13.88 8.38
N ALA A 182 -19.19 -15.10 8.66
CA ALA A 182 -20.58 -15.53 8.57
C ALA A 182 -20.87 -16.56 9.68
N PRO A 183 -21.95 -16.39 10.47
CA PRO A 183 -22.39 -17.36 11.46
C PRO A 183 -22.60 -18.74 10.84
N LEU A 184 -22.41 -19.80 11.63
CA LEU A 184 -22.46 -21.19 11.14
C LEU A 184 -23.79 -21.48 10.43
N GLU A 185 -24.90 -21.01 10.99
CA GLU A 185 -26.26 -21.15 10.48
C GLU A 185 -26.52 -20.40 9.16
N ALA A 186 -25.67 -19.43 8.78
CA ALA A 186 -25.79 -18.62 7.58
C ALA A 186 -24.76 -18.99 6.49
N ARG A 187 -23.79 -19.86 6.80
CA ARG A 187 -22.74 -20.27 5.86
C ARG A 187 -23.31 -21.02 4.65
N ARG A 188 -22.63 -20.86 3.51
CA ARG A 188 -22.94 -21.53 2.22
C ARG A 188 -24.30 -21.17 1.61
N GLN A 189 -24.91 -20.07 2.04
CA GLN A 189 -26.19 -19.57 1.51
C GLN A 189 -26.04 -18.34 0.59
N GLY A 190 -24.81 -18.04 0.14
CA GLY A 190 -24.52 -16.91 -0.77
C GLY A 190 -24.52 -15.52 -0.13
N LYS A 191 -24.87 -15.39 1.16
CA LYS A 191 -25.00 -14.10 1.87
C LYS A 191 -23.75 -13.21 1.80
N THR A 192 -22.57 -13.80 2.02
CA THR A 192 -21.30 -13.06 1.94
C THR A 192 -20.99 -12.57 0.52
N GLN A 193 -21.44 -13.27 -0.53
CA GLN A 193 -21.26 -12.80 -1.91
C GLN A 193 -22.16 -11.59 -2.21
N VAL A 194 -23.38 -11.57 -1.65
CA VAL A 194 -24.28 -10.42 -1.72
C VAL A 194 -23.66 -9.22 -1.02
N LEU A 195 -23.17 -9.41 0.21
CA LEU A 195 -22.49 -8.37 0.99
C LEU A 195 -21.29 -7.80 0.23
N LEU A 196 -20.42 -8.67 -0.29
CA LEU A 196 -19.21 -8.26 -1.01
C LEU A 196 -19.53 -7.41 -2.25
N ARG A 197 -20.59 -7.73 -3.00
CA ARG A 197 -21.02 -6.91 -4.15
C ARG A 197 -21.41 -5.50 -3.72
N GLN A 198 -22.13 -5.35 -2.61
CA GLN A 198 -22.54 -4.04 -2.11
C GLN A 198 -21.35 -3.22 -1.62
N VAL A 199 -20.41 -3.86 -0.92
CA VAL A 199 -19.19 -3.20 -0.45
C VAL A 199 -18.37 -2.68 -1.61
N LEU A 200 -18.20 -3.45 -2.70
CA LEU A 200 -17.52 -2.97 -3.90
C LEU A 200 -18.24 -1.77 -4.55
N GLY A 201 -19.57 -1.70 -4.47
CA GLY A 201 -20.35 -0.53 -4.85
C GLY A 201 -20.08 0.68 -3.96
N ALA A 202 -20.08 0.51 -2.65
CA ALA A 202 -19.76 1.56 -1.68
C ALA A 202 -18.33 2.11 -1.86
N MET A 203 -17.36 1.23 -2.10
CA MET A 203 -15.98 1.61 -2.43
C MET A 203 -15.92 2.49 -3.70
N ARG A 204 -16.67 2.12 -4.74
CA ARG A 204 -16.78 2.95 -5.96
C ARG A 204 -17.40 4.31 -5.68
N GLU A 205 -18.47 4.37 -4.89
CA GLU A 205 -19.15 5.63 -4.54
C GLU A 205 -18.24 6.59 -3.76
N ARG A 206 -17.33 6.04 -2.95
CA ARG A 206 -16.24 6.80 -2.30
C ARG A 206 -15.12 7.22 -3.25
N GLY A 207 -15.10 6.72 -4.47
CA GLY A 207 -14.04 6.97 -5.44
C GLY A 207 -12.77 6.14 -5.21
N THR A 208 -12.87 4.99 -4.53
CA THR A 208 -11.76 4.01 -4.41
C THR A 208 -11.78 3.08 -5.63
N PRO A 209 -10.83 3.19 -6.58
CA PRO A 209 -10.84 2.39 -7.79
C PRO A 209 -10.18 1.02 -7.65
N LEU A 210 -9.44 0.76 -6.57
CA LEU A 210 -8.66 -0.47 -6.38
C LEU A 210 -9.03 -1.18 -5.07
N SER A 211 -8.95 -2.50 -5.06
CA SER A 211 -9.09 -3.30 -3.85
C SER A 211 -8.09 -4.45 -3.79
N THR A 212 -7.75 -4.83 -2.57
CA THR A 212 -6.94 -6.01 -2.27
C THR A 212 -7.58 -6.84 -1.16
N ILE A 213 -7.13 -8.08 -1.01
CA ILE A 213 -7.30 -8.89 0.20
C ILE A 213 -5.92 -9.44 0.47
N THR A 214 -5.32 -9.08 1.60
CA THR A 214 -3.94 -9.47 1.96
C THR A 214 -3.87 -10.96 2.29
N THR A 215 -4.86 -11.48 3.03
CA THR A 215 -4.88 -12.87 3.54
C THR A 215 -6.18 -13.59 3.14
N PRO A 216 -6.33 -14.01 1.87
CA PRO A 216 -7.56 -14.67 1.43
C PRO A 216 -7.71 -16.05 2.05
N PHE A 217 -8.79 -16.30 2.81
CA PHE A 217 -9.10 -17.64 3.31
C PHE A 217 -9.41 -18.65 2.17
N SER A 218 -9.80 -18.16 0.99
CA SER A 218 -10.13 -18.99 -0.17
C SER A 218 -10.01 -18.22 -1.49
N TYR A 219 -8.95 -18.48 -2.27
CA TYR A 219 -8.82 -17.92 -3.62
C TYR A 219 -10.03 -18.23 -4.53
N PRO A 220 -10.57 -19.47 -4.59
CA PRO A 220 -11.75 -19.74 -5.41
C PRO A 220 -13.01 -18.97 -4.99
N PHE A 221 -13.13 -18.56 -3.73
CA PHE A 221 -14.23 -17.72 -3.26
C PHE A 221 -14.09 -16.31 -3.83
N TYR A 222 -12.92 -15.69 -3.68
CA TYR A 222 -12.68 -14.31 -4.13
C TYR A 222 -12.51 -14.18 -5.64
N ARG A 223 -12.05 -15.22 -6.35
CA ARG A 223 -12.05 -15.27 -7.83
C ARG A 223 -13.44 -15.11 -8.42
N ARG A 224 -14.48 -15.66 -7.76
CA ARG A 224 -15.87 -15.45 -8.16
C ARG A 224 -16.34 -14.00 -7.96
N ALA A 225 -15.68 -13.27 -7.08
CA ALA A 225 -15.86 -11.83 -6.90
C ALA A 225 -14.91 -11.00 -7.79
N GLY A 226 -14.21 -11.64 -8.72
CA GLY A 226 -13.29 -11.05 -9.67
C GLY A 226 -12.02 -10.43 -9.06
N PHE A 227 -11.61 -10.93 -7.89
CA PHE A 227 -10.24 -10.77 -7.39
C PHE A 227 -9.33 -11.82 -8.02
N GLU A 228 -8.05 -11.51 -8.15
CA GLU A 228 -7.06 -12.50 -8.54
C GLU A 228 -5.76 -12.29 -7.78
N TYR A 229 -5.03 -13.39 -7.57
CA TYR A 229 -3.72 -13.37 -6.94
C TYR A 229 -2.73 -12.49 -7.75
N ALA A 230 -2.07 -11.54 -7.10
CA ALA A 230 -1.26 -10.52 -7.78
C ALA A 230 0.17 -10.32 -7.23
N PHE A 231 0.51 -10.80 -6.02
CA PHE A 231 1.75 -10.44 -5.32
C PHE A 231 2.56 -11.65 -4.86
N LEU A 232 3.78 -11.84 -5.32
CA LEU A 232 4.62 -12.93 -4.79
C LEU A 232 5.23 -12.54 -3.45
N ARG A 233 5.09 -13.41 -2.44
CA ARG A 233 5.94 -13.39 -1.25
C ARG A 233 7.17 -14.27 -1.48
N ARG A 234 8.35 -13.71 -1.24
CA ARG A 234 9.60 -14.48 -1.15
C ARG A 234 10.02 -14.59 0.32
N ARG A 235 10.15 -15.81 0.81
CA ARG A 235 10.64 -16.09 2.16
C ARG A 235 11.94 -16.88 2.10
N TYR A 236 12.96 -16.38 2.78
CA TYR A 236 14.21 -17.09 3.00
C TYR A 236 14.25 -17.67 4.43
N THR A 237 14.75 -18.89 4.59
CA THR A 237 15.13 -19.46 5.89
C THR A 237 16.56 -19.97 5.80
N PHE A 238 17.43 -19.46 6.65
CA PHE A 238 18.86 -19.74 6.57
C PHE A 238 19.58 -19.49 7.90
N PRO A 239 20.72 -20.16 8.14
CA PRO A 239 21.50 -19.92 9.35
C PRO A 239 22.32 -18.62 9.25
N PRO A 240 22.45 -17.81 10.33
CA PRO A 240 23.12 -16.50 10.29
C PRO A 240 24.56 -16.53 9.75
N GLN A 241 25.27 -17.64 9.93
CA GLN A 241 26.67 -17.79 9.53
C GLN A 241 26.87 -17.66 8.01
N LEU A 242 25.83 -17.88 7.20
CA LEU A 242 25.92 -17.67 5.74
C LEU A 242 26.16 -16.22 5.36
N LEU A 243 25.85 -15.27 6.25
CA LEU A 243 26.04 -13.84 6.02
C LEU A 243 27.48 -13.37 6.28
N LEU A 244 28.33 -14.20 6.92
CA LEU A 244 29.71 -13.80 7.28
C LEU A 244 30.59 -13.50 6.06
N GLY A 245 30.31 -14.16 4.93
CA GLY A 245 31.02 -13.97 3.67
C GLY A 245 30.62 -12.71 2.89
N LEU A 246 29.59 -11.98 3.34
CA LEU A 246 29.20 -10.70 2.73
C LEU A 246 30.30 -9.64 2.92
N LYS A 247 30.31 -8.63 2.07
CA LYS A 247 31.34 -7.58 2.09
C LYS A 247 31.25 -6.75 3.37
N ASP A 248 32.41 -6.42 3.94
CA ASP A 248 32.49 -5.39 4.97
C ASP A 248 32.24 -4.02 4.36
N VAL A 249 31.41 -3.24 5.03
CA VAL A 249 31.00 -1.91 4.58
C VAL A 249 31.23 -0.92 5.73
N PRO A 250 31.99 0.18 5.52
CA PRO A 250 32.13 1.25 6.52
C PRO A 250 30.77 1.76 6.96
N SER A 251 30.51 1.78 8.26
CA SER A 251 29.13 1.91 8.75
C SER A 251 29.00 2.24 10.23
N SER A 252 27.79 2.67 10.58
CA SER A 252 27.23 2.56 11.93
C SER A 252 25.85 1.91 11.89
N LEU A 253 25.54 1.14 12.93
CA LEU A 253 24.21 0.56 13.13
C LEU A 253 23.52 1.31 14.27
N ARG A 254 22.39 1.94 13.96
CA ARG A 254 21.54 2.61 14.95
C ARG A 254 20.40 1.69 15.36
N TYR A 255 20.21 1.55 16.66
CA TYR A 255 19.13 0.78 17.26
C TYR A 255 18.01 1.70 17.71
N TYR A 256 16.78 1.31 17.38
CA TYR A 256 15.57 1.92 17.89
C TYR A 256 14.71 0.80 18.48
N PRO A 257 14.37 0.88 19.78
CA PRO A 257 13.40 -0.06 20.34
C PRO A 257 12.08 0.12 19.61
N GLY A 258 11.41 -0.98 19.26
CA GLY A 258 10.07 -0.89 18.69
C GLY A 258 9.15 -0.07 19.61
N PRO A 259 8.22 0.71 19.06
CA PRO A 259 7.32 1.54 19.82
C PRO A 259 6.48 0.67 20.76
N ARG A 260 6.88 0.61 22.03
CA ARG A 260 6.15 -0.16 23.05
C ARG A 260 4.89 0.57 23.51
N ARG A 261 4.86 1.90 23.39
CA ARG A 261 3.76 2.81 23.79
C ARG A 261 3.73 4.19 23.08
N GLU A 262 4.75 4.57 22.32
CA GLU A 262 4.83 5.91 21.70
C GLU A 262 4.69 5.80 20.17
N LEU A 263 3.92 6.71 19.55
CA LEU A 263 3.77 6.83 18.09
C LEU A 263 5.03 7.36 17.37
N ALA A 264 6.16 7.48 18.07
CA ALA A 264 7.40 8.03 17.52
C ALA A 264 8.05 7.04 16.55
N VAL A 265 7.57 7.04 15.31
CA VAL A 265 8.20 6.35 14.19
C VAL A 265 9.42 7.17 13.79
N PRO A 266 10.65 6.61 13.77
CA PRO A 266 11.78 7.31 13.19
C PRO A 266 11.45 7.72 11.75
N TYR A 267 11.30 9.02 11.48
CA TYR A 267 10.93 9.55 10.15
C TYR A 267 11.83 9.02 9.02
N GLN A 268 13.07 8.66 9.37
CA GLN A 268 14.05 8.03 8.50
C GLN A 268 13.56 6.68 7.92
N LEU A 269 12.76 5.91 8.65
CA LEU A 269 12.17 4.66 8.16
C LEU A 269 11.20 4.91 7.01
N ALA A 270 10.28 5.87 7.18
CA ALA A 270 9.30 6.20 6.14
C ALA A 270 9.99 6.70 4.86
N ILE A 271 11.05 7.50 5.01
CA ILE A 271 11.85 7.97 3.87
C ILE A 271 12.60 6.80 3.20
N LEU A 272 13.28 5.96 3.97
CA LEU A 272 14.00 4.79 3.42
C LEU A 272 13.06 3.81 2.73
N TYR A 273 11.86 3.60 3.27
CA TYR A 273 10.82 2.77 2.68
C TYR A 273 10.44 3.27 1.28
N GLU A 274 10.05 4.53 1.14
CA GLU A 274 9.67 5.10 -0.16
C GLU A 274 10.86 5.10 -1.14
N LEU A 275 12.06 5.50 -0.71
CA LEU A 275 13.25 5.54 -1.56
C LEU A 275 13.70 4.15 -2.03
N ALA A 276 13.56 3.12 -1.18
CA ALA A 276 13.93 1.75 -1.54
C ALA A 276 12.91 1.12 -2.48
N LEU A 277 11.62 1.40 -2.31
CA LEU A 277 10.56 0.75 -3.09
C LEU A 277 10.28 1.44 -4.42
N ALA A 278 10.27 2.78 -4.46
CA ALA A 278 9.86 3.55 -5.63
C ALA A 278 10.58 3.15 -6.94
N PRO A 279 11.89 2.85 -6.98
CA PRO A 279 12.55 2.48 -8.23
C PRO A 279 12.13 1.11 -8.78
N MET A 280 11.76 0.17 -7.89
CA MET A 280 11.61 -1.26 -8.21
C MET A 280 10.16 -1.73 -8.26
N PHE A 281 9.29 -1.11 -7.47
CA PHE A 281 7.95 -1.63 -7.18
C PHE A 281 6.84 -0.61 -7.42
N GLN A 282 5.62 -1.13 -7.51
CA GLN A 282 4.37 -0.38 -7.50
C GLN A 282 3.33 -1.14 -6.66
N GLY A 283 2.22 -0.51 -6.33
CA GLY A 283 1.14 -1.06 -5.51
C GLY A 283 1.41 -1.10 -4.02
N TYR A 284 2.60 -0.67 -3.56
CA TYR A 284 2.92 -0.60 -2.13
C TYR A 284 2.19 0.56 -1.47
N ALA A 285 1.92 0.43 -0.17
CA ALA A 285 1.16 1.41 0.59
C ALA A 285 2.05 2.59 1.01
N ARG A 286 1.55 3.80 0.80
CA ARG A 286 2.05 4.98 1.51
C ARG A 286 1.48 4.96 2.92
N ARG A 287 2.23 4.40 3.85
CA ARG A 287 1.81 4.23 5.24
C ARG A 287 1.60 5.58 5.92
N THR A 288 0.45 5.73 6.58
CA THR A 288 0.23 6.82 7.55
C THR A 288 1.06 6.60 8.82
N PRO A 289 1.24 7.61 9.68
CA PRO A 289 1.89 7.43 10.98
C PRO A 289 1.24 6.31 11.81
N PHE A 290 -0.09 6.19 11.76
CA PHE A 290 -0.84 5.13 12.41
C PHE A 290 -0.50 3.74 11.84
N GLN A 291 -0.47 3.61 10.51
CA GLN A 291 -0.11 2.34 9.86
C GLN A 291 1.33 1.94 10.18
N TRP A 292 2.26 2.90 10.24
CA TRP A 292 3.61 2.65 10.74
C TRP A 292 3.62 2.19 12.19
N ALA A 293 2.92 2.87 13.08
CA ALA A 293 2.84 2.49 14.48
C ALA A 293 2.23 1.10 14.66
N SER A 294 1.16 0.79 13.92
CA SER A 294 0.53 -0.53 13.89
C SER A 294 1.48 -1.60 13.37
N HIS A 295 2.20 -1.34 12.28
CA HIS A 295 3.18 -2.26 11.70
C HIS A 295 4.33 -2.57 12.67
N LEU A 296 4.80 -1.55 13.38
CA LEU A 296 5.89 -1.63 14.35
C LEU A 296 5.45 -2.10 15.75
N ALA A 297 4.14 -2.21 15.99
CA ALA A 297 3.63 -2.62 17.29
C ALA A 297 3.97 -4.09 17.58
N GLY A 298 4.36 -4.34 18.82
CA GLY A 298 4.71 -5.68 19.31
C GLY A 298 5.78 -5.63 20.39
N ARG A 299 5.70 -6.54 21.38
CA ARG A 299 6.64 -6.53 22.52
C ARG A 299 8.06 -6.95 22.17
N ASN A 300 8.24 -7.63 21.02
CA ASN A 300 9.49 -8.24 20.60
C ASN A 300 9.98 -7.69 19.25
N THR A 301 9.55 -6.48 18.86
CA THR A 301 9.95 -5.87 17.60
C THR A 301 11.04 -4.84 17.85
N ASP A 302 12.14 -4.96 17.12
CA ASP A 302 13.31 -4.10 17.17
C ASP A 302 13.58 -3.52 15.78
N VAL A 303 13.99 -2.26 15.73
CA VAL A 303 14.29 -1.57 14.49
C VAL A 303 15.77 -1.21 14.43
N TYR A 304 16.38 -1.49 13.30
CA TYR A 304 17.79 -1.19 13.04
C TYR A 304 17.89 -0.35 11.78
N ILE A 305 18.64 0.75 11.84
CA ILE A 305 18.97 1.59 10.68
C ILE A 305 20.47 1.48 10.44
N TRP A 306 20.82 1.18 9.20
CA TRP A 306 22.19 1.11 8.71
C TRP A 306 22.59 2.42 8.05
N ASP A 307 23.63 3.05 8.58
CA ASP A 307 24.23 4.24 7.98
C ASP A 307 25.45 3.85 7.15
N GLY A 308 25.40 4.20 5.86
CA GLY A 308 26.55 4.14 4.97
C GLY A 308 27.33 5.46 4.97
N PRO A 309 28.34 5.59 4.08
CA PRO A 309 29.18 6.79 3.99
C PRO A 309 28.43 8.09 3.72
N GLU A 310 27.27 8.03 3.05
CA GLU A 310 26.45 9.18 2.67
C GLU A 310 25.21 9.36 3.56
N GLY A 311 25.09 8.57 4.64
CA GLY A 311 23.96 8.60 5.56
C GLY A 311 23.13 7.30 5.57
N PRO A 312 21.91 7.34 6.12
CA PRO A 312 21.05 6.16 6.26
C PRO A 312 20.73 5.57 4.90
N CYS A 313 20.93 4.26 4.72
CA CYS A 313 20.72 3.61 3.42
C CYS A 313 20.06 2.23 3.48
N ALA A 314 19.83 1.68 4.68
CA ALA A 314 18.99 0.49 4.86
C ALA A 314 18.36 0.47 6.26
N TYR A 315 17.29 -0.30 6.42
CA TYR A 315 16.75 -0.63 7.73
C TYR A 315 16.22 -2.06 7.77
N ALA A 316 16.10 -2.59 8.99
CA ALA A 316 15.47 -3.88 9.27
C ALA A 316 14.51 -3.73 10.45
N ILE A 317 13.35 -4.37 10.32
CA ILE A 317 12.39 -4.61 11.39
C ILE A 317 12.49 -6.09 11.75
N ILE A 318 12.93 -6.37 12.97
CA ILE A 318 13.23 -7.71 13.45
C ILE A 318 12.28 -8.08 14.57
N ALA A 319 11.78 -9.31 14.56
CA ALA A 319 11.00 -9.87 15.63
C ALA A 319 11.63 -11.15 16.18
N VAL A 320 11.91 -11.18 17.48
CA VAL A 320 12.40 -12.39 18.16
C VAL A 320 11.22 -13.29 18.50
N THR A 321 11.26 -14.53 18.01
CA THR A 321 10.27 -15.57 18.32
C THR A 321 10.92 -16.68 19.17
N PRO A 322 10.13 -17.59 19.77
CA PRO A 322 10.70 -18.71 20.54
C PRO A 322 11.59 -19.67 19.73
N HIS A 323 11.49 -19.66 18.40
CA HIS A 323 12.14 -20.66 17.54
C HIS A 323 13.17 -20.07 16.58
N HIS A 324 12.96 -18.83 16.13
CA HIS A 324 13.82 -18.16 15.15
C HIS A 324 13.75 -16.64 15.33
N ILE A 325 14.65 -15.92 14.65
CA ILE A 325 14.54 -14.47 14.52
C ILE A 325 13.96 -14.14 13.14
N ALA A 326 12.82 -13.46 13.14
CA ALA A 326 12.12 -13.05 11.92
C ALA A 326 12.58 -11.66 11.48
N ILE A 327 13.06 -11.54 10.26
CA ILE A 327 13.28 -10.27 9.57
C ILE A 327 11.97 -9.97 8.85
N ARG A 328 11.09 -9.20 9.51
CA ARG A 328 9.73 -8.89 9.03
C ARG A 328 9.74 -7.96 7.83
N GLU A 329 10.67 -7.01 7.83
CA GLU A 329 10.87 -6.06 6.74
C GLU A 329 12.35 -5.69 6.73
N LEU A 330 12.96 -5.70 5.55
CA LEU A 330 14.31 -5.20 5.35
C LEU A 330 14.36 -4.54 3.98
N LEU A 331 14.61 -3.25 3.96
CA LEU A 331 14.71 -2.45 2.74
C LEU A 331 16.00 -1.64 2.73
N ALA A 332 16.54 -1.45 1.54
CA ALA A 332 17.75 -0.68 1.32
C ALA A 332 17.66 0.11 0.02
N THR A 333 18.24 1.31 0.03
CA THR A 333 18.39 2.17 -1.16
C THR A 333 19.60 1.78 -2.00
N THR A 334 20.51 0.97 -1.46
CA THR A 334 21.72 0.49 -2.14
C THR A 334 22.03 -0.96 -1.78
N ASP A 335 22.62 -1.71 -2.73
CA ASP A 335 23.10 -3.08 -2.49
C ASP A 335 24.19 -3.15 -1.41
N ILE A 336 24.99 -2.09 -1.29
CA ILE A 336 26.02 -1.97 -0.26
C ILE A 336 25.39 -1.84 1.13
N GLY A 337 24.35 -1.01 1.28
CA GLY A 337 23.60 -0.89 2.53
C GLY A 337 22.89 -2.20 2.90
N LEU A 338 22.29 -2.87 1.90
CA LEU A 338 21.65 -4.17 2.08
C LEU A 338 22.63 -5.23 2.59
N GLN A 339 23.78 -5.39 1.92
CA GLN A 339 24.81 -6.35 2.35
C GLN A 339 25.41 -6.00 3.71
N GLY A 340 25.62 -4.72 3.99
CA GLY A 340 26.14 -4.27 5.30
C GLY A 340 25.18 -4.63 6.43
N LEU A 341 23.90 -4.31 6.28
CA LEU A 341 22.87 -4.65 7.27
C LEU A 341 22.71 -6.17 7.41
N LEU A 342 22.63 -6.92 6.30
CA LEU A 342 22.59 -8.39 6.35
C LEU A 342 23.82 -8.95 7.08
N LYS A 343 25.03 -8.46 6.79
CA LYS A 343 26.25 -8.90 7.48
C LYS A 343 26.19 -8.62 8.98
N ALA A 344 25.63 -7.48 9.40
CA ALA A 344 25.45 -7.19 10.82
C ALA A 344 24.57 -8.24 11.52
N LEU A 345 23.53 -8.74 10.84
CA LEU A 345 22.66 -9.80 11.35
C LEU A 345 23.35 -11.17 11.49
N ALA A 346 24.53 -11.36 10.89
CA ALA A 346 25.33 -12.57 11.09
C ALA A 346 25.69 -12.77 12.57
N SER A 347 25.84 -11.68 13.33
CA SER A 347 26.19 -11.70 14.76
C SER A 347 25.09 -12.26 15.68
N LEU A 348 23.91 -12.54 15.13
CA LEU A 348 22.80 -13.19 15.84
C LEU A 348 22.96 -14.71 15.92
N ASP A 349 24.05 -15.27 15.39
CA ASP A 349 24.39 -16.70 15.41
C ASP A 349 24.44 -17.33 16.82
N SER A 350 24.74 -16.53 17.84
CA SER A 350 24.68 -16.95 19.24
C SER A 350 23.26 -17.02 19.82
N GLN A 351 22.28 -16.36 19.19
CA GLN A 351 20.90 -16.24 19.68
C GLN A 351 19.92 -17.13 18.91
N THR A 352 20.18 -17.40 17.63
CA THR A 352 19.31 -18.21 16.77
C THR A 352 20.10 -19.12 15.85
N GLN A 353 19.52 -20.28 15.56
CA GLN A 353 20.03 -21.17 14.51
C GLN A 353 19.49 -20.76 13.13
N GLU A 354 18.37 -20.03 13.08
CA GLU A 354 17.69 -19.67 11.83
C GLU A 354 17.24 -18.20 11.84
N LEU A 355 17.49 -17.53 10.71
CA LEU A 355 16.83 -16.29 10.31
C LEU A 355 15.74 -16.63 9.31
N VAL A 356 14.55 -16.08 9.54
CA VAL A 356 13.42 -16.16 8.59
C VAL A 356 13.17 -14.78 8.04
N TRP A 357 13.35 -14.59 6.75
CA TRP A 357 13.26 -13.28 6.10
C TRP A 357 12.16 -13.25 5.05
N ASP A 358 11.14 -12.43 5.28
CA ASP A 358 10.17 -12.04 4.26
C ASP A 358 10.79 -10.94 3.39
N ALA A 359 11.46 -11.37 2.32
CA ALA A 359 12.21 -10.49 1.43
C ALA A 359 11.32 -9.97 0.29
N VAL A 360 11.62 -8.76 -0.18
CA VAL A 360 11.01 -8.29 -1.43
C VAL A 360 11.49 -9.14 -2.61
N PRO A 361 10.68 -9.37 -3.67
CA PRO A 361 10.98 -10.32 -4.73
C PRO A 361 12.25 -10.04 -5.55
N THR A 362 12.78 -8.81 -5.52
CA THR A 362 14.00 -8.43 -6.24
C THR A 362 15.28 -8.72 -5.44
N TYR A 363 15.17 -9.03 -4.15
CA TYR A 363 16.33 -9.36 -3.32
C TYR A 363 16.67 -10.85 -3.45
N HIS A 364 17.87 -11.13 -3.94
CA HIS A 364 18.37 -12.47 -4.26
C HIS A 364 19.52 -12.87 -3.33
N LEU A 365 19.20 -13.25 -2.09
CA LEU A 365 20.20 -13.63 -1.08
C LEU A 365 21.11 -14.77 -1.57
N ASP A 366 20.51 -15.74 -2.26
CA ASP A 366 21.15 -16.91 -2.86
C ASP A 366 22.28 -16.55 -3.85
N ARG A 367 22.33 -15.31 -4.36
CA ARG A 367 23.40 -14.85 -5.24
C ARG A 367 24.62 -14.30 -4.51
N TRP A 368 24.52 -14.02 -3.21
CA TRP A 368 25.60 -13.40 -2.42
C TRP A 368 26.23 -14.33 -1.41
N VAL A 369 25.50 -15.34 -0.94
CA VAL A 369 26.03 -16.31 0.02
C VAL A 369 26.91 -17.36 -0.66
N VAL A 370 27.90 -17.87 0.07
CA VAL A 370 28.87 -18.85 -0.45
C VAL A 370 28.23 -20.24 -0.64
N GLU A 371 27.28 -20.61 0.23
CA GLU A 371 26.58 -21.90 0.22
C GLU A 371 25.07 -21.69 -0.02
N PRO A 372 24.64 -21.41 -1.25
CA PRO A 372 23.24 -21.08 -1.55
C PRO A 372 22.27 -22.25 -1.37
N ASP A 373 22.75 -23.50 -1.41
CA ASP A 373 21.98 -24.72 -1.13
C ASP A 373 21.53 -24.81 0.35
N ARG A 374 22.18 -24.06 1.24
CA ARG A 374 21.79 -23.93 2.65
C ARG A 374 20.75 -22.83 2.91
N VAL A 375 20.29 -22.14 1.86
CA VAL A 375 19.20 -21.15 1.93
C VAL A 375 17.91 -21.79 1.42
N LYS A 376 16.97 -22.07 2.33
CA LYS A 376 15.62 -22.45 1.92
C LYS A 376 14.91 -21.22 1.37
N THR A 377 14.42 -21.31 0.14
CA THR A 377 13.68 -20.23 -0.54
C THR A 377 12.26 -20.69 -0.85
N GLU A 378 11.27 -19.97 -0.34
CA GLU A 378 9.85 -20.21 -0.58
C GLU A 378 9.28 -19.05 -1.39
N LEU A 379 8.65 -19.37 -2.52
CA LEU A 379 7.83 -18.44 -3.29
C LEU A 379 6.37 -18.85 -3.12
N THR A 380 5.59 -17.98 -2.49
CA THR A 380 4.19 -18.25 -2.20
C THR A 380 3.31 -17.16 -2.80
N PRO A 381 2.18 -17.53 -3.42
CA PRO A 381 1.16 -16.55 -3.76
C PRO A 381 0.70 -15.83 -2.50
N GLU A 382 0.73 -14.50 -2.52
CA GLU A 382 0.23 -13.64 -1.47
C GLU A 382 -0.75 -12.59 -2.02
N GLY A 383 -1.75 -12.27 -1.21
CA GLY A 383 -2.72 -11.25 -1.51
C GLY A 383 -3.54 -11.50 -2.77
N THR A 384 -4.46 -10.58 -3.03
CA THR A 384 -5.23 -10.51 -4.28
C THR A 384 -5.36 -9.07 -4.72
N PHE A 385 -5.72 -8.84 -5.98
CA PHE A 385 -5.96 -7.52 -6.53
C PHE A 385 -7.23 -7.52 -7.37
N ARG A 386 -7.93 -6.39 -7.35
CA ARG A 386 -9.11 -6.12 -8.17
C ARG A 386 -9.21 -4.65 -8.51
N ILE A 387 -9.54 -4.36 -9.76
CA ILE A 387 -10.03 -3.04 -10.17
C ILE A 387 -11.53 -2.98 -9.86
N ILE A 388 -11.93 -1.96 -9.12
CA ILE A 388 -13.33 -1.66 -8.81
C ILE A 388 -13.94 -0.80 -9.89
N ASP A 389 -13.26 0.27 -10.32
CA ASP A 389 -13.72 1.18 -11.38
C ASP A 389 -12.61 1.37 -12.42
N ILE A 390 -12.83 0.81 -13.61
CA ILE A 390 -11.85 0.86 -14.72
C ILE A 390 -11.54 2.30 -15.12
N LYS A 391 -12.56 3.17 -15.18
CA LYS A 391 -12.38 4.54 -15.63
C LYS A 391 -11.49 5.30 -14.65
N THR A 392 -11.85 5.29 -13.38
CA THR A 392 -11.10 5.97 -12.34
C THR A 392 -9.70 5.38 -12.19
N ALA A 393 -9.53 4.05 -12.23
CA ALA A 393 -8.21 3.41 -12.16
C ALA A 393 -7.28 3.87 -13.30
N MET A 394 -7.77 3.87 -14.53
CA MET A 394 -6.97 4.26 -15.69
C MET A 394 -6.65 5.75 -15.71
N GLU A 395 -7.62 6.61 -15.38
CA GLU A 395 -7.46 8.07 -15.50
C GLU A 395 -6.67 8.71 -14.35
N THR A 396 -6.65 8.07 -13.18
CA THR A 396 -5.86 8.56 -12.03
C THR A 396 -4.41 8.10 -12.05
N ARG A 397 -4.09 7.05 -12.81
CA ARG A 397 -2.74 6.51 -12.90
C ARG A 397 -1.89 7.25 -13.92
N ARG A 398 -0.69 7.62 -13.48
CA ARG A 398 0.40 8.07 -14.34
C ARG A 398 1.18 6.85 -14.84
N PHE A 399 1.17 6.65 -16.15
CA PHE A 399 1.95 5.60 -16.81
C PHE A 399 3.32 6.14 -17.20
N HIS A 400 4.35 5.30 -17.10
CA HIS A 400 5.72 5.70 -17.48
C HIS A 400 5.88 5.85 -18.99
N TRP A 401 5.04 5.19 -19.78
CA TRP A 401 5.07 5.29 -21.23
C TRP A 401 4.48 6.62 -21.70
N THR A 402 5.27 7.41 -22.41
CA THR A 402 4.92 8.77 -22.87
C THR A 402 4.50 8.84 -24.34
N GLY A 403 4.36 7.70 -25.02
CA GLY A 403 3.90 7.65 -26.40
C GLY A 403 2.39 7.90 -26.53
N GLU A 404 1.95 7.97 -27.79
CA GLU A 404 0.53 8.03 -28.15
C GLU A 404 0.04 6.67 -28.65
N GLY A 405 -1.13 6.24 -28.18
CA GLY A 405 -1.73 5.00 -28.60
C GLY A 405 -3.16 4.82 -28.10
N HIS A 406 -3.90 3.91 -28.71
CA HIS A 406 -5.21 3.51 -28.20
C HIS A 406 -5.45 2.03 -28.38
N ILE A 407 -6.30 1.47 -27.53
CA ILE A 407 -6.71 0.08 -27.58
C ILE A 407 -8.20 -0.04 -27.23
N ALA A 408 -8.90 -0.89 -27.98
CA ALA A 408 -10.26 -1.29 -27.68
C ALA A 408 -10.27 -2.67 -26.99
N LEU A 409 -10.93 -2.76 -25.83
CA LEU A 409 -11.05 -3.97 -25.02
C LEU A 409 -12.51 -4.19 -24.63
N SER A 410 -13.03 -5.39 -24.89
CA SER A 410 -14.25 -5.90 -24.27
C SER A 410 -13.90 -6.54 -22.93
N ILE A 411 -14.39 -5.97 -21.84
CA ILE A 411 -14.09 -6.43 -20.48
C ILE A 411 -15.34 -7.02 -19.86
N GLU A 412 -15.23 -8.23 -19.29
CA GLU A 412 -16.30 -8.91 -18.55
C GLU A 412 -16.07 -8.81 -17.04
N ASP A 413 -17.08 -8.31 -16.31
CA ASP A 413 -17.12 -8.26 -14.85
C ASP A 413 -18.50 -8.66 -14.33
N ASN A 414 -18.59 -9.86 -13.75
CA ASN A 414 -19.84 -10.44 -13.26
C ASN A 414 -20.29 -9.88 -11.89
N VAL A 415 -19.52 -8.96 -11.30
CA VAL A 415 -19.83 -8.37 -9.98
C VAL A 415 -20.00 -6.87 -10.07
N CYS A 416 -19.07 -6.16 -10.69
CA CYS A 416 -19.14 -4.72 -10.90
C CYS A 416 -19.62 -4.44 -12.32
N GLU A 417 -20.94 -4.49 -12.54
CA GLU A 417 -21.55 -4.40 -13.89
C GLU A 417 -21.19 -3.11 -14.64
N TRP A 418 -20.83 -2.05 -13.93
CA TRP A 418 -20.36 -0.80 -14.52
C TRP A 418 -19.01 -0.93 -15.26
N ASN A 419 -18.22 -1.97 -14.96
CA ASN A 419 -16.98 -2.29 -15.67
C ASN A 419 -17.24 -3.10 -16.95
N THR A 420 -18.36 -3.81 -17.04
CA THR A 420 -18.63 -4.72 -18.17
C THR A 420 -18.90 -3.95 -19.45
N GLY A 421 -18.32 -4.39 -20.57
CA GLY A 421 -18.57 -3.83 -21.90
C GLY A 421 -17.30 -3.41 -22.62
N THR A 422 -17.46 -2.68 -23.73
CA THR A 422 -16.33 -2.26 -24.56
C THR A 422 -15.77 -0.93 -24.10
N TRP A 423 -14.46 -0.89 -23.88
CA TRP A 423 -13.68 0.26 -23.46
C TRP A 423 -12.67 0.62 -24.54
N THR A 424 -12.59 1.89 -24.89
CA THR A 424 -11.45 2.48 -25.58
C THR A 424 -10.56 3.13 -24.54
N LEU A 425 -9.33 2.64 -24.44
CA LEU A 425 -8.27 3.22 -23.61
C LEU A 425 -7.32 3.96 -24.53
N SER A 426 -7.27 5.28 -24.40
CA SER A 426 -6.36 6.15 -25.13
C SER A 426 -5.25 6.60 -24.19
N PHE A 427 -4.02 6.62 -24.69
CA PHE A 427 -2.83 6.96 -23.94
C PHE A 427 -2.09 8.09 -24.66
N ASP A 428 -1.69 9.11 -23.90
CA ASP A 428 -0.90 10.23 -24.40
C ASP A 428 -0.07 10.82 -23.25
N GLN A 429 1.22 11.04 -23.50
CA GLN A 429 2.16 11.61 -22.54
C GLN A 429 2.06 11.02 -21.13
N GLY A 430 1.84 9.70 -20.97
CA GLY A 430 1.73 9.05 -19.65
C GLY A 430 0.38 9.20 -18.95
N HIS A 431 -0.59 9.86 -19.57
CA HIS A 431 -1.99 9.87 -19.14
C HIS A 431 -2.78 8.81 -19.91
N ALA A 432 -3.81 8.27 -19.28
CA ALA A 432 -4.82 7.47 -19.96
C ALA A 432 -6.19 8.14 -19.88
N GLN A 433 -7.01 7.95 -20.91
CA GLN A 433 -8.43 8.25 -20.92
C GLN A 433 -9.20 6.96 -21.19
N ALA A 434 -10.21 6.68 -20.37
CA ALA A 434 -11.03 5.48 -20.48
C ALA A 434 -12.46 5.87 -20.83
N THR A 435 -12.89 5.46 -22.02
CA THR A 435 -14.23 5.75 -22.54
C THR A 435 -14.95 4.46 -22.87
N ARG A 436 -16.12 4.26 -22.26
CA ARG A 436 -17.00 3.14 -22.58
C ARG A 436 -17.74 3.45 -23.89
N VAL A 437 -17.65 2.54 -24.86
CA VAL A 437 -18.29 2.69 -26.17
C VAL A 437 -19.47 1.74 -26.33
N PRO A 438 -20.62 2.21 -26.84
CA PRO A 438 -21.83 1.40 -26.97
C PRO A 438 -21.79 0.41 -28.14
N THR A 439 -20.87 0.57 -29.10
CA THR A 439 -20.81 -0.23 -30.33
C THR A 439 -19.48 -0.97 -30.42
N ILE A 440 -19.58 -2.27 -30.73
CA ILE A 440 -18.44 -3.13 -31.03
C ILE A 440 -17.75 -2.57 -32.29
N LEU A 441 -16.54 -2.02 -32.11
CA LEU A 441 -15.57 -1.89 -33.20
C LEU A 441 -15.33 -3.29 -33.75
N SER A 442 -15.12 -3.45 -35.07
CA SER A 442 -14.89 -4.74 -35.74
C SER A 442 -14.24 -5.78 -34.81
N GLU A 443 -14.83 -6.98 -34.69
CA GLU A 443 -14.34 -8.01 -33.76
C GLU A 443 -12.85 -8.35 -33.92
N SER A 444 -12.28 -8.07 -35.10
CA SER A 444 -10.84 -8.21 -35.41
C SER A 444 -9.93 -7.24 -34.64
N ASP A 445 -10.44 -6.08 -34.21
CA ASP A 445 -9.66 -4.99 -33.62
C ASP A 445 -9.97 -4.75 -32.13
N CYS A 446 -10.94 -5.47 -31.57
CA CYS A 446 -11.34 -5.40 -30.17
C CYS A 446 -10.80 -6.61 -29.39
N GLY A 447 -9.88 -6.37 -28.47
CA GLY A 447 -9.39 -7.43 -27.57
C GLY A 447 -10.48 -7.83 -26.57
N SER A 448 -10.39 -9.01 -25.96
CA SER A 448 -11.33 -9.42 -24.90
C SER A 448 -10.64 -10.11 -23.73
N LEU A 449 -11.12 -9.83 -22.52
CA LEU A 449 -10.59 -10.38 -21.27
C LEU A 449 -11.58 -10.17 -20.11
N ASP A 450 -11.43 -10.93 -19.04
CA ASP A 450 -12.19 -10.67 -17.80
C ASP A 450 -11.49 -9.60 -16.93
N VAL A 451 -12.22 -9.08 -15.95
CA VAL A 451 -11.70 -8.07 -15.02
C VAL A 451 -10.50 -8.57 -14.19
N ARG A 452 -10.36 -9.88 -14.01
CA ARG A 452 -9.22 -10.46 -13.28
C ARG A 452 -7.95 -10.32 -14.10
N ALA A 453 -7.97 -10.76 -15.36
CA ALA A 453 -6.87 -10.60 -16.29
C ALA A 453 -6.52 -9.12 -16.47
N PHE A 454 -7.53 -8.25 -16.63
CA PHE A 454 -7.28 -6.81 -16.75
C PHE A 454 -6.68 -6.22 -15.47
N GLY A 455 -7.15 -6.64 -14.29
CA GLY A 455 -6.59 -6.25 -13.00
C GLY A 455 -5.13 -6.66 -12.83
N LEU A 456 -4.76 -7.87 -13.23
CA LEU A 456 -3.36 -8.33 -13.17
C LEU A 456 -2.45 -7.61 -14.17
N LEU A 457 -2.96 -7.33 -15.37
CA LEU A 457 -2.25 -6.50 -16.34
C LEU A 457 -2.01 -5.12 -15.75
N TYR A 458 -3.07 -4.46 -15.26
CA TYR A 458 -2.97 -3.18 -14.57
C TYR A 458 -1.93 -3.22 -13.44
N ALA A 459 -1.98 -4.23 -12.58
CA ALA A 459 -1.02 -4.35 -11.49
C ALA A 459 0.45 -4.53 -11.97
N GLY A 460 0.65 -4.94 -13.22
CA GLY A 460 1.95 -5.38 -13.73
C GLY A 460 2.35 -6.76 -13.18
N SER A 461 1.40 -7.54 -12.68
CA SER A 461 1.64 -8.88 -12.13
C SER A 461 1.94 -9.91 -13.23
N ILE A 462 1.39 -9.68 -14.43
CA ILE A 462 1.54 -10.54 -15.59
C ILE A 462 1.74 -9.69 -16.85
N ARG A 463 2.33 -10.29 -17.86
CA ARG A 463 2.40 -9.72 -19.22
C ARG A 463 1.14 -10.06 -20.03
N ALA A 464 0.91 -9.35 -21.13
CA ALA A 464 -0.22 -9.59 -22.02
C ALA A 464 -0.22 -11.00 -22.61
N GLU A 465 0.94 -11.58 -22.89
CA GLU A 465 1.08 -12.99 -23.30
C GLU A 465 0.53 -13.96 -22.24
N GLU A 466 0.82 -13.69 -20.97
CA GLU A 466 0.35 -14.52 -19.85
C GLU A 466 -1.18 -14.38 -19.65
N ALA A 467 -1.74 -13.20 -19.90
CA ALA A 467 -3.19 -13.00 -19.93
C ALA A 467 -3.87 -13.86 -21.00
N VAL A 468 -3.27 -13.95 -22.20
CA VAL A 468 -3.76 -14.84 -23.27
C VAL A 468 -3.63 -16.30 -22.87
N ARG A 469 -2.44 -16.69 -22.36
CA ARG A 469 -2.09 -18.08 -22.08
C ARG A 469 -2.86 -18.69 -20.90
N TYR A 470 -3.03 -17.94 -19.82
CA TYR A 470 -3.56 -18.47 -18.55
C TYR A 470 -4.95 -17.97 -18.19
N TYR A 471 -5.38 -16.84 -18.75
CA TYR A 471 -6.66 -16.21 -18.41
C TYR A 471 -7.65 -16.18 -19.59
N GLY A 472 -7.29 -16.76 -20.73
CA GLY A 472 -8.18 -16.85 -21.89
C GLY A 472 -8.44 -15.52 -22.58
N ALA A 473 -7.62 -14.50 -22.34
CA ALA A 473 -7.71 -13.24 -23.05
C ALA A 473 -7.49 -13.46 -24.56
N ARG A 474 -8.19 -12.70 -25.40
CA ARG A 474 -7.98 -12.66 -26.85
C ARG A 474 -7.43 -11.29 -27.19
N LEU A 475 -6.13 -11.23 -27.43
CA LEU A 475 -5.41 -9.99 -27.74
C LEU A 475 -4.56 -10.22 -28.99
N SER A 476 -4.62 -9.32 -29.97
CA SER A 476 -3.70 -9.33 -31.10
C SER A 476 -2.28 -9.01 -30.64
N THR A 477 -1.26 -9.36 -31.42
CA THR A 477 0.14 -9.06 -31.10
C THR A 477 0.35 -7.55 -30.87
N LYS A 478 -0.26 -6.70 -31.69
CA LYS A 478 -0.19 -5.24 -31.54
C LYS A 478 -0.79 -4.75 -30.21
N GLN A 479 -1.88 -5.36 -29.77
CA GLN A 479 -2.52 -5.04 -28.49
C GLN A 479 -1.66 -5.49 -27.31
N GLN A 480 -1.08 -6.69 -27.39
CA GLN A 480 -0.17 -7.22 -26.37
C GLN A 480 1.06 -6.32 -26.23
N ASP A 481 1.69 -5.94 -27.34
CA ASP A 481 2.86 -5.06 -27.36
C ASP A 481 2.56 -3.68 -26.75
N LEU A 482 1.39 -3.10 -27.04
CA LEU A 482 1.00 -1.81 -26.47
C LEU A 482 0.75 -1.91 -24.96
N LEU A 483 0.01 -2.93 -24.52
CA LEU A 483 -0.29 -3.14 -23.10
C LEU A 483 0.99 -3.36 -22.28
N ASP A 484 1.91 -4.19 -22.76
CA ASP A 484 3.19 -4.44 -22.11
C ASP A 484 4.02 -3.15 -22.03
N ARG A 485 4.07 -2.34 -23.10
CA ARG A 485 4.81 -1.06 -23.09
C ARG A 485 4.23 -0.05 -22.12
N VAL A 486 2.90 0.04 -22.04
CA VAL A 486 2.21 1.05 -21.23
C VAL A 486 2.23 0.68 -19.75
N ILE A 487 1.93 -0.58 -19.44
CA ILE A 487 1.55 -0.99 -18.09
C ILE A 487 2.68 -1.73 -17.37
N PHE A 488 3.45 -2.55 -18.09
CA PHE A 488 4.46 -3.40 -17.48
C PHE A 488 5.80 -2.65 -17.33
N ASN A 489 6.00 -2.02 -16.16
CA ASN A 489 7.26 -1.34 -15.84
C ASN A 489 7.91 -1.83 -14.53
N ARG A 490 7.10 -2.05 -13.48
CA ARG A 490 7.58 -2.42 -12.14
C ARG A 490 6.75 -3.58 -11.60
N GLN A 491 7.38 -4.41 -10.77
CA GLN A 491 6.68 -5.53 -10.14
C GLN A 491 5.71 -5.00 -9.07
N PRO A 492 4.48 -5.51 -8.99
CA PRO A 492 3.59 -5.16 -7.90
C PRO A 492 4.09 -5.76 -6.58
N LEU A 493 4.00 -4.99 -5.51
CA LEU A 493 4.36 -5.39 -4.16
C LEU A 493 3.30 -4.89 -3.18
N LEU A 494 2.91 -5.75 -2.24
CA LEU A 494 2.11 -5.38 -1.09
C LEU A 494 2.80 -5.94 0.16
N LEU A 495 3.20 -5.06 1.07
CA LEU A 495 3.83 -5.42 2.35
C LEU A 495 2.86 -5.38 3.53
N GLU A 496 1.65 -4.90 3.29
CA GLU A 496 0.64 -4.73 4.34
C GLU A 496 -0.05 -6.05 4.67
N SER A 497 -0.44 -6.19 5.94
CA SER A 497 -1.30 -7.26 6.43
C SER A 497 -2.52 -6.62 7.08
N PHE A 498 -3.71 -7.09 6.69
CA PHE A 498 -5.00 -6.61 7.21
C PHE A 498 -5.82 -7.81 7.68
#